data_AF-A0A929EBN5-F1
#
_entry.id   AF-A0A929EBN5-F1
#
_cell.length_a   1.000
_cell.length_b   1.000
_cell.length_c   1.000
_cell.angle_alpha   90.00
_cell.angle_beta   90.00
_cell.angle_gamma   90.00
#
_symmetry.space_group_name_H-M   'P 1'
#
loop_
_entity.id
_entity.type
_entity.pdbx_description
1 polymer ?
#
loop_
_entity_poly.entity_id
_entity_poly.type
_entity_poly.pdbx_seq_one_letter_code
_entity_poly.pdbx_strand_id
1 'polypeptide(L)'
;GFVDFDYEITLLTIRHVNGTAFCEPIGHKQINGDYRESWQPQAMSDKAKKESIHIAQTITDSLGGWGLFGVELFIKGNEVYFSEVSPRPHDTGLVTLISQDLSEFALHARAILGLPIPAIRQFGYSASSVILVDGESEQVEFGNLENALLEPDTQLRLFGKPKVKTQRRMGVALALGGSIEEAREKAKHSSKAVTINL
;
A
#
# COMPACT_ATOMS: atom_id res chain seq x y z
N GLY A 1 -13.14 7.76 -20.96
CA GLY A 1 -12.03 7.29 -21.80
C GLY A 1 -11.00 6.64 -20.90
N PHE A 2 -10.09 5.83 -21.44
CA PHE A 2 -8.93 5.35 -20.69
C PHE A 2 -7.84 6.43 -20.68
N VAL A 3 -7.21 6.65 -19.53
CA VAL A 3 -6.01 7.49 -19.43
C VAL A 3 -4.82 6.65 -19.88
N ASP A 4 -4.00 7.16 -20.80
CA ASP A 4 -2.72 6.54 -21.14
C ASP A 4 -1.67 7.00 -20.11
N PHE A 5 -1.24 6.08 -19.25
CA PHE A 5 -0.28 6.35 -18.17
C PHE A 5 0.83 5.29 -18.16
N ASP A 6 2.00 5.67 -17.64
CA ASP A 6 3.17 4.80 -17.52
C ASP A 6 3.11 3.96 -16.24
N TYR A 7 2.63 4.56 -15.15
CA TYR A 7 2.35 3.87 -13.88
C TYR A 7 1.32 4.62 -13.05
N GLU A 8 0.75 3.92 -12.07
CA GLU A 8 -0.18 4.44 -11.07
C GLU A 8 0.48 4.45 -9.68
N ILE A 9 0.10 5.42 -8.85
CA ILE A 9 0.53 5.50 -7.46
C ILE A 9 -0.64 5.78 -6.52
N THR A 10 -0.46 5.38 -5.27
CA THR A 10 -1.14 5.98 -4.12
C THR A 10 -0.15 6.89 -3.40
N LEU A 11 -0.47 8.18 -3.28
CA LEU A 11 0.25 9.10 -2.43
C LEU A 11 -0.49 9.23 -1.09
N LEU A 12 -0.03 8.46 -0.09
CA LEU A 12 -0.57 8.55 1.27
C LEU A 12 -0.28 9.94 1.84
N THR A 13 -1.35 10.70 2.07
CA THR A 13 -1.33 12.11 2.46
C THR A 13 -1.97 12.26 3.82
N ILE A 14 -1.26 12.85 4.77
CA ILE A 14 -1.66 12.89 6.17
C ILE A 14 -1.92 14.34 6.57
N ARG A 15 -3.18 14.66 6.86
CA ARG A 15 -3.60 15.94 7.44
C ARG A 15 -3.60 15.80 8.96
N HIS A 16 -2.81 16.60 9.67
CA HIS A 16 -2.68 16.52 11.12
C HIS A 16 -2.50 17.91 11.75
N VAL A 17 -2.37 17.96 13.08
CA VAL A 17 -2.32 19.20 13.87
C VAL A 17 -1.24 20.19 13.45
N ASN A 18 -0.15 19.72 12.83
CA ASN A 18 0.97 20.57 12.39
C ASN A 18 0.97 20.84 10.88
N GLY A 19 -0.09 20.48 10.15
CA GLY A 19 -0.21 20.68 8.70
C GLY A 19 -0.39 19.38 7.92
N THR A 20 0.17 19.31 6.72
CA THR A 20 0.07 18.15 5.82
C THR A 20 1.44 17.51 5.64
N ALA A 21 1.53 16.19 5.84
CA ALA A 21 2.69 15.36 5.58
C ALA A 21 2.40 14.33 4.49
N PHE A 22 3.43 13.80 3.86
CA PHE A 22 3.32 12.85 2.74
C PHE A 22 4.26 11.68 2.99
N CYS A 23 3.79 10.46 2.73
CA CYS A 23 4.68 9.31 2.61
C CYS A 23 5.44 9.35 1.26
N GLU A 24 6.46 8.51 1.13
CA GLU A 24 7.03 8.24 -0.19
C GLU A 24 5.97 7.60 -1.11
N PRO A 25 5.96 7.92 -2.42
CA PRO A 25 4.96 7.40 -3.36
C PRO A 25 4.91 5.87 -3.37
N ILE A 26 3.70 5.31 -3.36
CA ILE A 26 3.48 3.87 -3.40
C ILE A 26 3.01 3.49 -4.79
N GLY A 27 3.83 2.80 -5.57
CA GLY A 27 3.43 2.23 -6.84
C GLY A 27 2.61 0.97 -6.60
N HIS A 28 1.68 0.65 -7.50
CA HIS A 28 0.90 -0.57 -7.38
C HIS A 28 0.49 -1.14 -8.73
N LYS A 29 0.02 -2.38 -8.68
CA LYS A 29 -0.59 -3.10 -9.80
C LYS A 29 -2.00 -3.52 -9.43
N GLN A 30 -2.99 -2.99 -10.13
CA GLN A 30 -4.36 -3.49 -10.09
C GLN A 30 -4.63 -4.51 -11.22
N ILE A 31 -5.40 -5.56 -10.91
CA ILE A 31 -5.93 -6.51 -11.90
C ILE A 31 -7.40 -6.74 -11.59
N ASN A 32 -8.28 -6.46 -12.56
CA ASN A 32 -9.74 -6.57 -12.44
C ASN A 32 -10.33 -5.76 -11.27
N GLY A 33 -9.75 -4.59 -10.98
CA GLY A 33 -10.17 -3.72 -9.88
C GLY A 33 -9.66 -4.13 -8.49
N ASP A 34 -8.89 -5.20 -8.39
CA ASP A 34 -8.25 -5.61 -7.15
C ASP A 34 -6.74 -5.35 -7.21
N TYR A 35 -6.26 -4.64 -6.19
CA TYR A 35 -4.85 -4.47 -5.90
C TYR A 35 -4.15 -5.83 -5.66
N ARG A 36 -3.02 -6.06 -6.35
CA ARG A 36 -2.23 -7.32 -6.28
C ARG A 36 -0.89 -7.16 -5.59
N GLU A 37 -0.14 -6.13 -5.96
CA GLU A 37 1.20 -5.84 -5.47
C GLU A 37 1.45 -4.34 -5.43
N SER A 38 2.14 -3.86 -4.39
CA SER A 38 2.48 -2.47 -4.11
C SER A 38 3.91 -2.44 -3.66
N TRP A 39 4.55 -1.30 -3.89
CA TRP A 39 5.93 -1.12 -3.52
C TRP A 39 6.20 0.34 -3.20
N GLN A 40 7.21 0.55 -2.35
CA GLN A 40 7.61 1.87 -1.91
C GLN A 40 9.14 1.93 -1.77
N PRO A 41 9.80 3.01 -2.23
CA PRO A 41 9.24 4.11 -3.05
C PRO A 41 9.01 3.72 -4.52
N GLN A 42 7.97 4.26 -5.16
CA GLN A 42 7.88 4.31 -6.63
C GLN A 42 8.87 5.34 -7.17
N ALA A 43 9.69 4.94 -8.15
CA ALA A 43 10.57 5.84 -8.85
C ALA A 43 9.76 6.87 -9.66
N MET A 44 10.08 8.15 -9.48
CA MET A 44 9.41 9.27 -10.14
C MET A 44 10.42 10.34 -10.49
N SER A 45 10.12 11.16 -11.51
CA SER A 45 10.85 12.41 -11.70
C SER A 45 10.51 13.40 -10.58
N ASP A 46 11.42 14.32 -10.27
CA ASP A 46 11.16 15.37 -9.29
C ASP A 46 9.95 16.23 -9.67
N LYS A 47 9.73 16.43 -10.98
CA LYS A 47 8.59 17.20 -11.48
C LYS A 47 7.27 16.47 -11.22
N ALA A 48 7.20 15.17 -11.54
CA ALA A 48 6.01 14.36 -11.27
C ALA A 48 5.75 14.28 -9.76
N LYS A 49 6.77 14.04 -8.93
CA LYS A 49 6.60 13.94 -7.47
C LYS A 49 6.09 15.24 -6.85
N LYS A 50 6.61 16.40 -7.28
CA LYS A 50 6.13 17.72 -6.84
C LYS A 50 4.68 17.97 -7.24
N GLU A 51 4.32 17.62 -8.47
CA GLU A 51 2.94 17.78 -8.95
C GLU A 51 1.97 16.85 -8.20
N SER A 52 2.36 15.60 -7.95
CA SER A 52 1.58 14.66 -7.14
C SER A 52 1.32 15.20 -5.73
N ILE A 53 2.33 15.78 -5.09
CA ILE A 53 2.19 16.43 -3.76
C ILE A 53 1.24 17.63 -3.85
N HIS A 54 1.38 18.48 -4.88
CA HIS A 54 0.51 19.65 -5.07
C HIS A 54 -0.97 19.25 -5.24
N ILE A 55 -1.25 18.27 -6.10
CA ILE A 55 -2.60 17.75 -6.33
C ILE A 55 -3.16 17.15 -5.03
N ALA A 56 -2.41 16.27 -4.38
CA ALA A 56 -2.86 15.61 -3.15
C ALA A 56 -3.13 16.60 -2.01
N GLN A 57 -2.27 17.61 -1.85
CA GLN A 57 -2.50 18.68 -0.88
C GLN A 57 -3.75 19.47 -1.21
N THR A 58 -3.92 19.91 -2.45
CA THR A 58 -5.09 20.73 -2.88
C THR A 58 -6.40 20.00 -2.59
N ILE A 59 -6.46 18.70 -2.89
CA ILE A 59 -7.63 17.86 -2.65
C ILE A 59 -7.90 17.70 -1.15
N THR A 60 -6.88 17.32 -0.38
CA THR A 60 -7.05 17.04 1.06
C THR A 60 -7.28 18.29 1.90
N ASP A 61 -6.72 19.43 1.49
CA ASP A 61 -7.02 20.74 2.07
C ASP A 61 -8.49 21.13 1.85
N SER A 62 -9.04 20.81 0.66
CA SER A 62 -10.43 21.08 0.31
C SER A 62 -11.43 20.16 1.01
N LEU A 63 -11.09 18.88 1.17
CA LEU A 63 -11.91 17.91 1.91
C LEU A 63 -11.92 18.20 3.42
N GLY A 64 -10.81 18.70 3.96
CA GLY A 64 -10.69 19.03 5.37
C GLY A 64 -10.61 17.80 6.29
N GLY A 65 -10.62 18.06 7.60
CA GLY A 65 -10.43 17.04 8.63
C GLY A 65 -8.97 16.63 8.84
N TRP A 66 -8.71 15.97 9.97
CA TRP A 66 -7.44 15.29 10.23
C TRP A 66 -7.61 13.80 9.96
N GLY A 67 -6.58 13.19 9.40
CA GLY A 67 -6.61 11.80 8.98
C GLY A 67 -5.57 11.51 7.90
N LEU A 68 -5.63 10.29 7.40
CA LEU A 68 -4.80 9.83 6.29
C LEU A 68 -5.71 9.65 5.10
N PHE A 69 -5.24 10.07 3.94
CA PHE A 69 -5.92 9.99 2.66
C PHE A 69 -5.05 9.19 1.69
N GLY A 70 -5.62 8.19 1.05
CA GLY A 70 -5.02 7.54 -0.11
C GLY A 70 -5.42 8.30 -1.37
N VAL A 71 -4.53 9.14 -1.89
CA VAL A 71 -4.78 9.88 -3.15
C VAL A 71 -4.22 9.06 -4.31
N GLU A 72 -5.08 8.57 -5.19
CA GLU A 72 -4.69 7.81 -6.37
C GLU A 72 -4.43 8.72 -7.57
N LEU A 73 -3.29 8.49 -8.23
CA LEU A 73 -2.78 9.32 -9.32
C LEU A 73 -2.24 8.44 -10.46
N PHE A 74 -2.52 8.83 -11.70
CA PHE A 74 -1.90 8.27 -12.90
C PHE A 74 -0.77 9.18 -13.39
N ILE A 75 0.38 8.61 -13.78
CA ILE A 75 1.56 9.37 -14.19
C ILE A 75 1.90 9.04 -15.64
N LYS A 76 2.07 10.07 -16.48
CA LYS A 76 2.55 9.98 -17.86
C LYS A 76 3.76 10.89 -18.04
N GLY A 77 4.97 10.34 -18.00
CA GLY A 77 6.22 11.09 -17.95
C GLY A 77 6.27 12.06 -16.76
N ASN A 78 5.98 13.33 -17.00
CA ASN A 78 5.94 14.39 -15.97
C ASN A 78 4.52 14.91 -15.68
N GLU A 79 3.52 14.41 -16.40
CA GLU A 79 2.12 14.76 -16.20
C GLU A 79 1.51 13.86 -15.14
N VAL A 80 0.69 14.44 -14.26
CA VAL A 80 0.02 13.74 -13.17
C VAL A 80 -1.47 14.00 -13.27
N TYR A 81 -2.25 12.92 -13.29
CA TYR A 81 -3.69 12.95 -13.41
C TYR A 81 -4.31 12.41 -12.13
N PHE A 82 -5.22 13.16 -11.51
CA PHE A 82 -6.02 12.68 -10.40
C PHE A 82 -6.99 11.58 -10.84
N SER A 83 -7.03 10.49 -10.08
CA SER A 83 -8.00 9.41 -10.27
C SER A 83 -9.11 9.49 -9.22
N GLU A 84 -8.79 9.18 -7.96
CA GLU A 84 -9.72 9.19 -6.84
C GLU A 84 -9.00 9.41 -5.51
N VAL A 85 -9.78 9.57 -4.43
CA VAL A 85 -9.25 9.73 -3.07
C VAL A 85 -10.06 8.93 -2.06
N SER A 86 -9.37 8.12 -1.27
CA SER A 86 -9.92 7.46 -0.09
C SER A 86 -9.65 8.30 1.16
N PRO A 87 -10.66 8.79 1.90
CA PRO A 87 -10.49 9.56 3.14
C PRO A 87 -10.22 8.67 4.36
N ARG A 88 -9.31 7.71 4.20
CA ARG A 88 -8.93 6.67 5.17
C ARG A 88 -7.65 5.95 4.69
N PRO A 89 -7.05 5.07 5.52
CA PRO A 89 -6.08 4.08 5.05
C PRO A 89 -6.51 3.35 3.78
N HIS A 90 -5.54 3.11 2.91
CA HIS A 90 -5.70 2.56 1.58
C HIS A 90 -5.02 1.20 1.48
N ASP A 91 -5.58 0.25 0.75
CA ASP A 91 -5.06 -1.12 0.79
C ASP A 91 -3.67 -1.28 0.14
N THR A 92 -3.35 -0.48 -0.88
CA THR A 92 -1.99 -0.34 -1.42
C THR A 92 -0.98 0.10 -0.35
N GLY A 93 -1.46 0.84 0.67
CA GLY A 93 -0.74 1.34 1.83
C GLY A 93 -0.32 0.27 2.83
N LEU A 94 -0.78 -0.99 2.67
CA LEU A 94 -0.37 -2.11 3.52
C LEU A 94 1.15 -2.34 3.51
N VAL A 95 1.87 -1.92 2.48
CA VAL A 95 3.35 -1.95 2.45
C VAL A 95 3.97 -1.13 3.58
N THR A 96 3.30 -0.08 4.08
CA THR A 96 3.75 0.73 5.22
C THR A 96 3.83 -0.04 6.53
N LEU A 97 3.24 -1.24 6.61
CA LEU A 97 3.41 -2.14 7.74
C LEU A 97 4.83 -2.68 7.90
N ILE A 98 5.63 -2.67 6.82
CA ILE A 98 7.04 -3.06 6.85
C ILE A 98 7.98 -1.91 6.45
N SER A 99 7.50 -0.98 5.61
CA SER A 99 8.36 0.03 4.99
C SER A 99 8.56 1.30 5.81
N GLN A 100 7.79 1.50 6.88
CA GLN A 100 7.80 2.73 7.67
C GLN A 100 7.84 2.48 9.18
N ASP A 101 8.39 3.44 9.92
CA ASP A 101 8.34 3.46 11.39
C ASP A 101 6.91 3.63 11.91
N LEU A 102 6.09 4.40 11.19
CA LEU A 102 4.66 4.55 11.39
C LEU A 102 3.92 4.06 10.14
N SER A 103 3.16 2.98 10.29
CA SER A 103 2.26 2.52 9.24
C SER A 103 1.15 3.54 8.98
N GLU A 104 0.48 3.43 7.84
CA GLU A 104 -0.68 4.26 7.51
C GLU A 104 -1.75 4.24 8.62
N PHE A 105 -1.91 3.12 9.32
CA PHE A 105 -2.86 2.97 10.42
C PHE A 105 -2.43 3.79 11.64
N ALA A 106 -1.14 3.74 11.99
CA ALA A 106 -0.58 4.53 13.09
C ALA A 106 -0.61 6.03 12.77
N LEU A 107 -0.32 6.41 11.52
CA LEU A 107 -0.41 7.79 11.04
C LEU A 107 -1.85 8.31 11.08
N HIS A 108 -2.81 7.52 10.58
CA HIS A 108 -4.22 7.88 10.63
C HIS A 108 -4.69 8.07 12.06
N ALA A 109 -4.38 7.13 12.95
CA ALA A 109 -4.73 7.22 14.37
C ALA A 109 -4.14 8.46 15.04
N ARG A 110 -2.85 8.76 14.81
CA ARG A 110 -2.22 9.97 15.36
C ARG A 110 -2.91 11.24 14.86
N ALA A 111 -3.19 11.31 13.55
CA ALA A 111 -3.83 12.46 12.95
C ALA A 111 -5.23 12.72 13.55
N ILE A 112 -6.10 11.71 13.61
CA ILE A 112 -7.47 11.88 14.15
C ILE A 112 -7.49 12.19 15.65
N LEU A 113 -6.47 11.75 16.39
CA LEU A 113 -6.30 12.05 17.82
C LEU A 113 -5.63 13.41 18.08
N GLY A 114 -5.27 14.17 17.05
CA GLY A 114 -4.57 15.44 17.19
C GLY A 114 -3.14 15.31 17.73
N LEU A 115 -2.53 14.14 17.59
CA LEU A 115 -1.17 13.87 18.04
C LEU A 115 -0.13 14.29 16.97
N PRO A 116 1.07 14.74 17.40
CA PRO A 116 2.09 15.18 16.46
C PRO A 116 2.69 14.02 15.66
N ILE A 117 3.03 14.32 14.40
CA ILE A 117 3.77 13.44 13.49
C ILE A 117 5.04 14.21 13.09
N PRO A 118 6.12 14.11 13.89
CA PRO A 118 7.32 14.94 13.68
C PRO A 118 8.16 14.47 12.49
N ALA A 119 8.08 13.18 12.14
CA ALA A 119 8.76 12.58 11.02
C ALA A 119 8.03 11.30 10.60
N ILE A 120 8.21 10.92 9.34
CA ILE A 120 7.87 9.60 8.80
C ILE A 120 9.16 9.05 8.22
N ARG A 121 9.66 7.94 8.78
CA ARG A 121 10.91 7.32 8.33
C ARG A 121 10.58 6.14 7.43
N GLN A 122 11.24 6.10 6.28
CA GLN A 122 11.09 5.02 5.29
C GLN A 122 12.35 4.12 5.36
N PHE A 123 12.16 2.81 5.38
CA PHE A 123 13.22 1.82 5.69
C PHE A 123 13.89 1.19 4.46
N GLY A 124 13.75 1.76 3.27
CA GLY A 124 14.31 1.24 2.03
C GLY A 124 13.30 0.51 1.16
N TYR A 125 13.77 -0.16 0.10
CA TYR A 125 12.88 -0.75 -0.90
C TYR A 125 12.03 -1.85 -0.29
N SER A 126 10.73 -1.76 -0.53
CA SER A 126 9.72 -2.58 0.13
C SER A 126 8.60 -2.92 -0.82
N ALA A 127 7.93 -4.04 -0.57
CA ALA A 127 6.77 -4.44 -1.33
C ALA A 127 5.75 -5.19 -0.48
N SER A 128 4.52 -5.23 -0.97
CA SER A 128 3.50 -6.14 -0.48
C SER A 128 2.88 -6.93 -1.63
N SER A 129 2.46 -8.17 -1.35
CA SER A 129 1.82 -9.08 -2.31
C SER A 129 0.63 -9.76 -1.63
N VAL A 130 -0.54 -9.67 -2.24
CA VAL A 130 -1.77 -10.18 -1.63
C VAL A 130 -1.80 -11.71 -1.60
N ILE A 131 -2.34 -12.28 -0.52
CA ILE A 131 -2.77 -13.69 -0.48
C ILE A 131 -4.23 -13.70 -0.89
N LEU A 132 -4.47 -14.05 -2.15
CA LEU A 132 -5.79 -14.09 -2.74
C LEU A 132 -6.28 -15.53 -2.82
N VAL A 133 -7.39 -15.80 -2.16
CA VAL A 133 -8.02 -17.10 -2.13
C VAL A 133 -9.17 -17.10 -3.12
N ASP A 134 -9.29 -18.14 -3.94
CA ASP A 134 -10.39 -18.35 -4.86
C ASP A 134 -11.10 -19.67 -4.53
N GLY A 135 -12.41 -19.61 -4.29
CA GLY A 135 -13.25 -20.75 -3.95
C GLY A 135 -14.32 -20.41 -2.91
N GLU A 136 -14.94 -21.44 -2.35
CA GLU A 136 -15.98 -21.31 -1.32
C GLU A 136 -15.64 -22.19 -0.11
N SER A 137 -15.54 -21.58 1.08
CA SER A 137 -15.27 -22.26 2.34
C SER A 137 -15.58 -21.36 3.54
N GLU A 138 -16.03 -21.97 4.64
CA GLU A 138 -16.16 -21.33 5.96
C GLU A 138 -15.04 -21.77 6.93
N GLN A 139 -14.08 -22.58 6.47
CA GLN A 139 -13.00 -23.16 7.27
C GLN A 139 -11.65 -23.04 6.53
N VAL A 140 -11.33 -21.82 6.09
CA VAL A 140 -10.08 -21.56 5.36
C VAL A 140 -8.87 -21.79 6.28
N GLU A 141 -7.98 -22.70 5.90
CA GLU A 141 -6.73 -22.98 6.60
C GLU A 141 -5.52 -22.51 5.77
N PHE A 142 -4.50 -21.97 6.46
CA PHE A 142 -3.25 -21.53 5.85
C PHE A 142 -2.11 -22.44 6.30
N GLY A 143 -1.49 -23.13 5.35
CA GLY A 143 -0.36 -24.02 5.55
C GLY A 143 0.95 -23.47 4.98
N ASN A 144 2.03 -24.22 5.18
CA ASN A 144 3.36 -23.92 4.63
C ASN A 144 3.95 -22.56 5.06
N LEU A 145 3.55 -22.07 6.24
CA LEU A 145 3.93 -20.75 6.74
C LEU A 145 5.44 -20.62 7.02
N GLU A 146 6.09 -21.73 7.39
CA GLU A 146 7.55 -21.77 7.60
C GLU A 146 8.30 -21.41 6.31
N ASN A 147 7.96 -22.05 5.19
CA ASN A 147 8.58 -21.74 3.90
C ASN A 147 8.18 -20.34 3.40
N ALA A 148 6.97 -19.89 3.68
CA ALA A 148 6.52 -18.55 3.32
C ALA A 148 7.27 -17.44 4.08
N LEU A 149 7.89 -17.75 5.21
CA LEU A 149 8.65 -16.81 6.06
C LEU A 149 10.15 -17.15 6.13
N LEU A 150 10.63 -18.07 5.29
CA LEU A 150 12.02 -18.54 5.32
C LEU A 150 13.01 -17.45 4.90
N GLU A 151 12.59 -16.57 3.99
CA GLU A 151 13.43 -15.50 3.47
C GLU A 151 13.52 -14.33 4.47
N PRO A 152 14.73 -13.80 4.75
CA PRO A 152 14.90 -12.65 5.64
C PRO A 152 14.07 -11.44 5.19
N ASP A 153 13.72 -10.61 6.17
CA ASP A 153 12.97 -9.38 5.97
C ASP A 153 11.59 -9.57 5.32
N THR A 154 10.99 -10.75 5.51
CA THR A 154 9.61 -11.04 5.12
C THR A 154 8.68 -11.09 6.32
N GLN A 155 7.42 -10.72 6.11
CA GLN A 155 6.36 -10.84 7.12
C GLN A 155 5.04 -11.23 6.46
N LEU A 156 4.17 -11.90 7.23
CA LEU A 156 2.81 -12.22 6.81
C LEU A 156 1.78 -11.52 7.70
N ARG A 157 0.63 -11.19 7.11
CA ARG A 157 -0.60 -10.84 7.83
C ARG A 157 -1.75 -11.65 7.26
N LEU A 158 -2.36 -12.49 8.10
CA LEU A 158 -3.58 -13.24 7.77
C LEU A 158 -4.76 -12.54 8.47
N PHE A 159 -5.80 -12.19 7.72
CA PHE A 159 -6.86 -11.28 8.21
C PHE A 159 -7.93 -11.95 9.07
N GLY A 160 -7.87 -13.26 9.28
CA GLY A 160 -8.86 -13.99 10.08
C GLY A 160 -10.30 -13.88 9.55
N LYS A 161 -10.46 -13.68 8.24
CA LYS A 161 -11.78 -13.57 7.60
C LYS A 161 -12.50 -14.93 7.72
N PRO A 162 -13.75 -14.98 8.20
CA PRO A 162 -14.39 -16.24 8.59
C PRO A 162 -14.81 -17.12 7.42
N LYS A 163 -14.84 -16.59 6.19
CA LYS A 163 -15.23 -17.34 4.99
C LYS A 163 -14.74 -16.71 3.71
N VAL A 164 -14.72 -17.50 2.65
CA VAL A 164 -14.55 -17.10 1.26
C VAL A 164 -15.71 -17.66 0.45
N LYS A 165 -16.21 -16.90 -0.54
CA LYS A 165 -17.36 -17.30 -1.37
C LYS A 165 -17.05 -17.24 -2.88
N THR A 166 -15.90 -16.67 -3.24
CA THR A 166 -15.39 -16.46 -4.61
C THR A 166 -13.90 -16.08 -4.46
N GLN A 167 -13.44 -15.01 -5.11
CA GLN A 167 -12.12 -14.45 -4.93
C GLN A 167 -12.13 -13.45 -3.76
N ARG A 168 -11.29 -13.68 -2.75
CA ARG A 168 -11.18 -12.79 -1.58
C ARG A 168 -9.73 -12.65 -1.13
N ARG A 169 -9.32 -11.41 -0.86
CA ARG A 169 -8.03 -11.14 -0.23
C ARG A 169 -8.07 -11.60 1.23
N MET A 170 -7.32 -12.62 1.58
CA MET A 170 -7.33 -13.22 2.92
C MET A 170 -6.09 -12.87 3.75
N GLY A 171 -5.05 -12.39 3.09
CA GLY A 171 -3.86 -11.88 3.76
C GLY A 171 -2.98 -11.07 2.83
N VAL A 172 -1.80 -10.73 3.32
CA VAL A 172 -0.76 -10.04 2.57
C VAL A 172 0.61 -10.51 3.07
N ALA A 173 1.53 -10.73 2.14
CA ALA A 173 2.95 -10.86 2.40
C ALA A 173 3.63 -9.51 2.21
N LEU A 174 4.63 -9.23 3.03
CA LEU A 174 5.38 -7.99 3.08
C LEU A 174 6.87 -8.33 3.01
N ALA A 175 7.66 -7.53 2.30
CA ALA A 175 9.10 -7.74 2.21
C ALA A 175 9.89 -6.43 2.10
N LEU A 176 11.10 -6.42 2.63
CA LEU A 176 12.17 -5.47 2.28
C LEU A 176 13.17 -6.13 1.31
N GLY A 177 13.85 -5.32 0.51
CA GLY A 177 14.87 -5.79 -0.43
C GLY A 177 15.94 -4.73 -0.72
N GLY A 178 17.02 -5.15 -1.38
CA GLY A 178 18.07 -4.28 -1.87
C GLY A 178 17.66 -3.46 -3.11
N SER A 179 16.56 -3.83 -3.77
CA SER A 179 15.88 -3.06 -4.81
C SER A 179 14.36 -3.24 -4.74
N ILE A 180 13.59 -2.44 -5.49
CA ILE A 180 12.14 -2.62 -5.62
C ILE A 180 11.81 -3.97 -6.25
N GLU A 181 12.54 -4.36 -7.29
CA GLU A 181 12.38 -5.65 -7.96
C GLU A 181 12.61 -6.81 -6.99
N GLU A 182 13.69 -6.76 -6.21
CA GLU A 182 13.98 -7.78 -5.20
C GLU A 182 12.85 -7.84 -4.16
N ALA A 183 12.47 -6.71 -3.55
CA ALA A 183 11.41 -6.68 -2.55
C ALA A 183 10.08 -7.25 -3.09
N ARG A 184 9.74 -6.94 -4.35
CA ARG A 184 8.55 -7.46 -5.02
C ARG A 184 8.62 -8.96 -5.26
N GLU A 185 9.75 -9.49 -5.72
CA GLU A 185 9.93 -10.93 -5.87
C GLU A 185 9.83 -11.66 -4.53
N LYS A 186 10.47 -11.15 -3.47
CA LYS A 186 10.37 -11.73 -2.11
C LYS A 186 8.92 -11.78 -1.61
N ALA A 187 8.21 -10.65 -1.68
CA ALA A 187 6.80 -10.60 -1.25
C ALA A 187 5.93 -11.57 -2.07
N LYS A 188 6.15 -11.67 -3.38
CA LYS A 188 5.47 -12.64 -4.24
C LYS A 188 5.79 -14.08 -3.87
N HIS A 189 7.06 -14.42 -3.68
CA HIS A 189 7.47 -15.77 -3.25
C HIS A 189 6.82 -16.15 -1.92
N SER A 190 6.89 -15.25 -0.93
CA SER A 190 6.25 -15.44 0.38
C SER A 190 4.74 -15.67 0.25
N SER A 191 4.01 -14.79 -0.47
CA SER A 191 2.56 -14.95 -0.65
C SER A 191 2.16 -16.23 -1.40
N LYS A 192 2.94 -16.64 -2.41
CA LYS A 192 2.69 -17.86 -3.20
C LYS A 192 3.06 -19.15 -2.46
N ALA A 193 3.98 -19.08 -1.52
CA ALA A 193 4.37 -20.24 -0.71
C ALA A 193 3.27 -20.64 0.29
N VAL A 194 2.35 -19.73 0.65
CA VAL A 194 1.23 -20.06 1.53
C VAL A 194 0.29 -21.03 0.84
N THR A 195 0.17 -22.23 1.39
CA THR A 195 -0.82 -23.22 0.93
C THR A 195 -2.18 -22.87 1.52
N ILE A 196 -3.24 -22.97 0.71
CA ILE A 196 -4.61 -22.69 1.12
C ILE A 196 -5.42 -23.99 1.05
N ASN A 197 -6.04 -24.38 2.15
CA ASN A 197 -7.04 -25.44 2.17
C ASN A 197 -8.42 -24.82 2.40
N LEU A 198 -9.41 -25.27 1.63
CA LEU A 198 -10.80 -24.82 1.63
C LEU A 198 -11.73 -25.92 2.12
#